data_AF-A0A937REI9-F1
#
_entry.id   AF-A0A937REI9-F1
#
_cell.length_a   1.000
_cell.length_b   1.000
_cell.length_c   1.000
_cell.angle_alpha   90.00
_cell.angle_beta   90.00
_cell.angle_gamma   90.00
#
_symmetry.space_group_name_H-M   'P 1'
#
loop_
_entity.id
_entity.type
_entity.pdbx_description
1 polymer ?
#
loop_
_entity_poly.entity_id
_entity_poly.type
_entity_poly.pdbx_seq_one_letter_code
_entity_poly.pdbx_strand_id
1 'polypeptide(L)'
;MQDRAIQAHTKEIATYVAIVVRNAMEDFHREHLSDKQMGELNPIIRNAIFTALYARETATLLPRSKEFVRSQAMHIPSYWEEPEFLDGFLPQTGHEAGVGDGKG
;
A
#
# COMPACT_ATOMS: atom_id res chain seq x y z
N MET A 1 -3.53 -2.92 -27.73
CA MET A 1 -4.03 -4.08 -26.96
C MET A 1 -3.33 -4.21 -25.61
N GLN A 2 -1.99 -4.15 -25.57
CA GLN A 2 -1.21 -4.26 -24.34
C GLN A 2 -1.56 -3.22 -23.26
N ASP A 3 -1.75 -1.95 -23.64
CA ASP A 3 -2.14 -0.88 -22.71
C ASP A 3 -3.45 -1.16 -21.95
N ARG A 4 -4.51 -1.63 -22.64
CA ARG A 4 -5.77 -1.98 -21.98
C ARG A 4 -5.63 -3.16 -21.00
N ALA A 5 -4.77 -4.13 -21.33
CA ALA A 5 -4.49 -5.26 -20.46
C ALA A 5 -3.73 -4.80 -19.19
N ILE A 6 -2.73 -3.93 -19.35
CA ILE A 6 -2.02 -3.30 -18.23
C ILE A 6 -3.02 -2.54 -17.36
N GLN A 7 -3.85 -1.67 -17.94
CA GLN A 7 -4.84 -0.92 -17.17
C GLN A 7 -5.83 -1.81 -16.41
N ALA A 8 -6.33 -2.88 -17.02
CA ALA A 8 -7.25 -3.80 -16.36
C ALA A 8 -6.60 -4.47 -15.15
N HIS A 9 -5.40 -5.01 -15.33
CA HIS A 9 -4.65 -5.65 -14.26
C HIS A 9 -4.26 -4.67 -13.16
N THR A 10 -3.81 -3.46 -13.51
CA THR A 10 -3.48 -2.42 -12.53
C THR A 10 -4.71 -1.98 -11.73
N LYS A 11 -5.90 -1.90 -12.34
CA LYS A 11 -7.15 -1.55 -11.62
C LYS A 11 -7.52 -2.59 -10.58
N GLU A 12 -7.33 -3.87 -10.90
CA GLU A 12 -7.56 -4.98 -9.97
C GLU A 12 -6.63 -4.87 -8.76
N ILE A 13 -5.31 -4.75 -9.00
CA ILE A 13 -4.33 -4.59 -7.92
C ILE A 13 -4.62 -3.33 -7.10
N ALA A 14 -4.89 -2.19 -7.75
CA ALA A 14 -5.15 -0.94 -7.06
C ALA A 14 -6.39 -1.01 -6.16
N THR A 15 -7.43 -1.73 -6.59
CA THR A 15 -8.63 -1.95 -5.78
C THR A 15 -8.32 -2.81 -4.56
N TYR A 16 -7.54 -3.88 -4.74
CA TYR A 16 -7.09 -4.74 -3.66
C TYR A 16 -6.23 -3.98 -2.63
N VAL A 17 -5.22 -3.24 -3.09
CA VAL A 17 -4.36 -2.45 -2.19
C VAL A 17 -5.18 -1.35 -1.49
N ALA A 18 -6.13 -0.71 -2.18
CA ALA A 18 -6.97 0.32 -1.57
C ALA A 18 -7.85 -0.22 -0.43
N ILE A 19 -8.41 -1.43 -0.54
CA ILE A 19 -9.18 -2.01 0.58
C ILE A 19 -8.27 -2.36 1.77
N VAL A 20 -7.03 -2.82 1.51
CA VAL A 20 -6.04 -3.06 2.58
C VAL A 20 -5.71 -1.75 3.30
N VAL A 21 -5.44 -0.66 2.57
CA VAL A 21 -5.18 0.67 3.15
C VAL A 21 -6.39 1.17 3.94
N ARG A 22 -7.60 1.09 3.38
CA ARG A 22 -8.81 1.51 4.07
C ARG A 22 -9.01 0.74 5.38
N ASN A 23 -8.79 -0.57 5.39
CA ASN A 23 -8.92 -1.37 6.59
C ASN A 23 -7.83 -1.05 7.64
N ALA A 24 -6.60 -0.79 7.20
CA ALA A 24 -5.52 -0.35 8.10
C ALA A 24 -5.81 1.01 8.75
N MET A 25 -6.61 1.84 8.08
CA MET A 25 -7.06 3.13 8.60
C MET A 25 -8.34 3.05 9.44
N GLU A 26 -8.91 1.87 9.71
CA GLU A 26 -10.26 1.78 10.31
C GLU A 26 -10.34 2.39 11.72
N ASP A 27 -9.34 2.19 12.57
CA ASP A 27 -9.32 2.78 13.92
C ASP A 27 -9.22 4.30 13.84
N PHE A 28 -8.31 4.81 13.01
CA PHE A 28 -8.19 6.24 12.73
C PHE A 28 -9.48 6.82 12.14
N HIS A 29 -10.13 6.09 11.22
CA HIS A 29 -11.41 6.46 10.63
C HIS A 29 -12.47 6.60 11.71
N ARG A 30 -12.67 5.59 12.57
CA ARG A 30 -13.68 5.64 13.64
C ARG A 30 -13.48 6.80 14.60
N GLU A 31 -12.23 7.17 14.88
CA GLU A 31 -11.91 8.23 15.85
C GLU A 31 -11.94 9.64 15.25
N HIS A 32 -11.65 9.81 13.96
CA HIS A 32 -11.35 11.12 13.38
C HIS A 32 -12.12 11.48 12.10
N LEU A 33 -12.74 10.51 11.43
CA LEU A 33 -13.38 10.72 10.14
C LEU A 33 -14.83 10.21 10.17
N SER A 34 -15.76 10.98 9.61
CA SER A 34 -17.11 10.47 9.36
C SER A 34 -17.14 9.51 8.17
N ASP A 35 -18.15 8.64 8.11
CA ASP A 35 -18.39 7.76 6.96
C ASP A 35 -18.45 8.53 5.63
N LYS A 36 -19.00 9.75 5.64
CA LYS A 36 -19.04 10.62 4.45
C LYS A 36 -17.62 11.01 4.01
N GLN A 37 -16.78 11.47 4.94
CA GLN A 37 -15.39 11.83 4.65
C GLN A 37 -14.59 10.61 4.18
N MET A 38 -14.79 9.45 4.80
CA MET A 38 -14.15 8.22 4.33
C MET A 38 -14.64 7.81 2.94
N GLY A 39 -15.92 8.04 2.65
CA GLY A 39 -16.51 7.88 1.32
C GLY A 39 -15.84 8.76 0.26
N GLU A 40 -15.40 9.96 0.61
CA GLU A 40 -14.65 10.87 -0.25
C GLU A 40 -13.17 10.45 -0.39
N LEU A 41 -12.54 9.99 0.70
CA LEU A 41 -11.14 9.57 0.71
C LEU A 41 -10.91 8.26 -0.07
N ASN A 42 -11.84 7.31 0.00
CA ASN A 42 -11.73 6.00 -0.66
C ASN A 42 -11.41 6.10 -2.17
N PRO A 43 -12.16 6.87 -2.98
CA PRO A 43 -11.81 7.12 -4.38
C PRO A 43 -10.45 7.80 -4.57
N ILE A 44 -10.09 8.76 -3.72
CA ILE A 44 -8.81 9.49 -3.81
C ILE A 44 -7.65 8.52 -3.65
N ILE A 45 -7.67 7.71 -2.58
CA ILE A 45 -6.66 6.69 -2.28
C ILE A 45 -6.57 5.68 -3.44
N ARG A 46 -7.71 5.11 -3.86
CA ARG A 46 -7.74 4.11 -4.94
C ARG A 46 -7.21 4.66 -6.27
N ASN A 47 -7.57 5.88 -6.63
CA ASN A 47 -7.11 6.52 -7.87
C ASN A 47 -5.62 6.86 -7.80
N ALA A 48 -5.11 7.27 -6.64
CA ALA A 48 -3.69 7.53 -6.43
C ALA A 48 -2.86 6.25 -6.58
N ILE A 49 -3.29 5.15 -5.93
CA ILE A 49 -2.64 3.83 -6.05
C ILE A 49 -2.66 3.35 -7.50
N PHE A 50 -3.81 3.40 -8.18
CA PHE A 50 -3.90 3.03 -9.60
C PHE A 50 -2.92 3.83 -10.46
N THR A 51 -2.88 5.15 -10.27
CA THR A 51 -2.00 6.03 -11.05
C THR A 51 -0.53 5.71 -10.81
N ALA A 52 -0.12 5.51 -9.55
CA ALA A 52 1.26 5.17 -9.21
C ALA A 52 1.70 3.82 -9.80
N LEU A 53 0.86 2.79 -9.67
CA LEU A 53 1.14 1.46 -10.22
C LEU A 53 1.20 1.49 -11.75
N TYR A 54 0.25 2.15 -12.40
CA TYR A 54 0.20 2.26 -13.86
C TYR A 54 1.41 3.02 -14.39
N ALA A 55 1.77 4.14 -13.75
CA ALA A 55 2.96 4.90 -14.13
C ALA A 55 4.24 4.08 -13.96
N ARG A 56 4.37 3.30 -12.89
CA ARG A 56 5.53 2.43 -12.68
C ARG A 56 5.63 1.35 -13.76
N GLU A 57 4.53 0.65 -14.05
CA GLU A 57 4.47 -0.43 -15.04
C GLU A 57 4.77 0.05 -16.46
N THR A 58 4.36 1.29 -16.77
CA THR A 58 4.52 1.86 -18.10
C THR A 58 5.72 2.81 -18.23
N ALA A 59 6.57 2.94 -17.20
CA ALA A 59 7.68 3.90 -17.19
C ALA A 59 8.73 3.66 -18.28
N THR A 60 8.90 2.42 -18.75
CA THR A 60 9.80 2.09 -19.87
C THR A 60 9.16 2.35 -21.23
N LEU A 61 7.83 2.44 -21.28
CA LEU A 61 7.04 2.58 -22.50
C LEU A 61 6.60 4.03 -22.75
N LEU A 62 6.28 4.78 -21.70
CA LEU A 62 5.66 6.09 -21.77
C LEU A 62 6.54 7.15 -21.06
N PRO A 63 7.02 8.19 -21.79
CA PRO A 63 7.82 9.25 -21.19
C PRO A 63 7.12 9.95 -20.01
N ARG A 64 5.81 10.21 -20.12
CA ARG A 64 5.01 10.81 -19.05
C ARG A 64 5.02 9.97 -17.77
N SER A 65 4.91 8.65 -17.90
CA SER A 65 4.95 7.73 -16.76
C SER A 65 6.31 7.75 -16.08
N LYS A 66 7.40 7.79 -16.86
CA LYS A 66 8.77 7.92 -16.35
C LYS A 66 9.00 9.22 -15.59
N GLU A 67 8.51 10.33 -16.12
CA GLU A 67 8.59 11.64 -15.47
C GLU A 67 7.79 11.67 -14.18
N PHE A 68 6.55 11.15 -14.20
CA PHE A 68 5.71 11.06 -13.02
C PHE A 68 6.41 10.28 -11.89
N VAL A 69 6.92 9.08 -12.18
CA VAL A 69 7.63 8.25 -11.18
C VAL A 69 8.81 9.01 -10.57
N ARG A 70 9.63 9.68 -11.39
CA ARG A 70 10.76 10.48 -10.91
C ARG A 70 10.33 11.64 -10.03
N SER A 71 9.31 12.38 -10.45
CA SER A 71 8.76 13.51 -9.70
C SER A 71 8.22 13.06 -8.34
N GLN A 72 7.44 11.97 -8.29
CA GLN A 72 6.87 11.50 -7.03
C GLN A 72 7.94 10.95 -6.07
N ALA A 73 8.98 10.28 -6.59
CA ALA A 73 10.08 9.80 -5.76
C ALA A 73 10.85 10.94 -5.06
N MET A 74 10.96 12.12 -5.68
CA MET A 74 11.59 13.30 -5.08
C MET A 74 10.75 13.95 -3.97
N HIS A 75 9.47 13.61 -3.87
CA HIS A 75 8.57 14.14 -2.85
C HIS A 75 8.43 13.25 -1.62
N ILE A 76 9.12 12.10 -1.59
CA ILE A 76 9.18 11.25 -0.39
C ILE A 76 9.96 12.03 0.69
N PRO A 77 9.32 12.40 1.80
CA PRO A 77 10.00 13.15 2.85
C PRO A 77 11.05 12.29 3.55
N SER A 78 12.21 12.85 3.84
CA SER A 78 13.31 12.11 4.48
C SER A 78 13.04 11.69 5.92
N TYR A 79 11.96 12.19 6.52
CA TYR A 79 11.53 11.83 7.87
C TYR A 79 10.49 10.69 7.88
N TRP A 80 10.08 10.17 6.72
CA TRP A 80 9.23 8.99 6.67
C TRP A 80 10.02 7.77 7.11
N GLU A 81 9.44 7.01 8.04
CA GLU A 81 9.95 5.71 8.47
C GLU A 81 9.81 4.69 7.32
N GLU A 82 10.63 3.64 7.35
CA GLU A 82 10.48 2.52 6.42
C GLU A 82 9.15 1.80 6.67
N PRO A 83 8.47 1.28 5.62
CA PRO A 83 7.21 0.58 5.80
C PRO A 83 7.39 -0.75 6.54
N GLU A 84 6.55 -0.97 7.54
CA GLU A 84 6.46 -2.24 8.28
C GLU A 84 5.22 -3.05 7.84
N PHE A 85 5.20 -4.34 8.18
CA PHE A 85 4.00 -5.16 7.97
C PHE A 85 2.90 -4.76 8.94
N LEU A 86 1.64 -4.82 8.47
CA LEU A 86 0.48 -4.65 9.35
C LEU A 86 0.43 -5.77 10.40
N ASP A 87 -0.09 -5.43 11.58
CA ASP A 87 -0.25 -6.36 12.69
C ASP A 87 -0.96 -7.66 12.26
N GLY A 88 -0.38 -8.79 12.68
CA GLY A 88 -0.91 -10.11 12.38
C GLY A 88 -0.66 -10.62 10.95
N PHE A 89 0.02 -9.86 10.09
CA PHE A 89 0.42 -10.38 8.76
C PHE A 89 1.49 -11.47 8.87
N LEU A 90 2.52 -11.25 9.68
CA LEU A 90 3.53 -12.26 9.95
C LEU A 90 3.07 -13.17 11.10
N PRO A 91 3.34 -14.48 11.03
CA PRO A 91 3.12 -15.36 12.17
C PRO A 91 4.00 -14.89 13.33
N GLN A 92 3.47 -14.88 14.56
CA GLN A 92 4.30 -14.71 15.74
C GLN A 92 5.35 -15.82 15.73
N THR A 93 6.59 -15.47 15.43
CA THR A 93 7.70 -16.42 15.50
C THR A 93 7.79 -16.87 16.95
N GLY A 94 7.86 -18.19 17.13
CA GLY A 94 7.48 -18.87 18.36
C GLY A 94 8.15 -18.32 19.61
N HIS A 95 7.38 -18.36 20.69
CA HIS A 95 7.88 -18.57 22.04
C HIS A 95 9.08 -19.53 21.94
N GLU A 96 10.29 -19.03 22.15
CA GLU A 96 11.46 -19.88 22.30
C GLU A 96 11.10 -20.90 23.37
N ALA A 97 10.94 -22.16 22.97
CA ALA A 97 10.76 -23.25 23.88
C ALA A 97 11.95 -23.18 24.83
N GLY A 98 11.68 -22.79 26.08
CA GLY A 98 12.68 -22.74 27.13
C GLY A 98 13.47 -24.03 27.08
N VAL A 99 14.76 -23.89 26.76
CA VAL A 99 15.74 -24.95 26.93
C VAL A 99 15.59 -25.39 28.37
N GLY A 100 15.02 -26.58 28.58
CA GLY A 100 14.89 -27.16 29.89
C GLY A 100 16.27 -27.23 30.51
N ASP A 101 16.42 -26.56 31.66
CA ASP A 101 17.55 -26.75 32.54
C ASP A 101 17.65 -28.24 32.87
N GLY A 102 18.62 -28.91 32.24
CA GLY A 102 19.09 -30.20 32.69
C GLY A 102 19.73 -30.03 34.06
N LYS A 103 18.94 -30.17 35.12
CA LYS A 103 19.45 -30.40 36.47
C LYS A 103 19.77 -31.89 36.62
N GLY A 104 21.07 -32.13 36.81
CA GLY A 104 21.71 -33.07 37.75
C GLY A 104 21.04 -34.41 38.04
#